data_AF-A0A7J4HLZ8-F1
#
_entry.id   AF-A0A7J4HLZ8-F1
#
_cell.length_a   1.000
_cell.length_b   1.000
_cell.length_c   1.000
_cell.angle_alpha   90.00
_cell.angle_beta   90.00
_cell.angle_gamma   90.00
#
_symmetry.space_group_name_H-M   'P 1'
#
loop_
_entity.id
_entity.type
_entity.pdbx_description
1 polymer ?
#
loop_
_entity_poly.entity_id
_entity_poly.type
_entity_poly.pdbx_seq_one_letter_code
_entity_poly.pdbx_strand_id
1 'polypeptide(L)'
;MLNKKEGAFELSVGTIVVLVIAMSMLILGLVLVRTIFTGSTESVDALNDKVKNEITSLFAQEDKNVIVMLGSGNTLKIKPGEPIGVGIGARHPDGSEITSRSDLTYSLSQGTGNCADTERFFITEFKKSTSFDEFDQSSLFSIIQVRVPEGTAVCNQKILIDVSDSNGEIIGGSFFNIEVGKSGFF
;
A
#
# COMPACT_ATOMS: atom_id res chain seq x y z
N MET A 1 -30.52 -29.63 -58.16
CA MET A 1 -29.67 -30.14 -57.07
C MET A 1 -28.49 -29.19 -56.91
N LEU A 2 -28.58 -28.26 -55.96
CA LEU A 2 -27.75 -28.23 -54.74
C LEU A 2 -26.24 -28.23 -55.05
N ASN A 3 -25.61 -27.05 -55.11
CA ASN A 3 -24.17 -26.84 -54.87
C ASN A 3 -23.79 -25.34 -54.90
N LYS A 4 -24.33 -24.55 -53.97
CA LYS A 4 -23.92 -23.15 -53.77
C LYS A 4 -24.12 -22.73 -52.31
N LYS A 5 -23.45 -23.42 -51.38
CA LYS A 5 -23.47 -23.06 -49.94
C LYS A 5 -22.10 -23.09 -49.24
N GLU A 6 -21.03 -23.52 -49.91
CA GLU A 6 -19.74 -23.76 -49.23
C GLU A 6 -18.89 -22.49 -49.04
N GLY A 7 -18.90 -21.54 -49.98
CA GLY A 7 -18.07 -20.32 -49.87
C GLY A 7 -18.51 -19.31 -48.79
N ALA A 8 -19.76 -19.36 -48.34
CA ALA A 8 -20.25 -18.49 -47.27
C ALA A 8 -19.81 -18.95 -45.88
N PHE A 9 -19.43 -20.23 -45.73
CA PHE A 9 -19.03 -20.81 -44.46
C PHE A 9 -17.55 -20.49 -44.14
N GLU A 10 -16.68 -20.43 -45.14
CA GLU A 10 -15.27 -20.08 -44.96
C GLU A 10 -15.07 -18.63 -44.50
N LEU A 11 -15.93 -17.72 -45.01
CA LEU A 11 -15.92 -16.30 -44.65
C LEU A 11 -16.42 -16.03 -43.22
N SER A 12 -17.27 -16.91 -42.66
CA SER A 12 -17.74 -16.78 -41.26
C SER A 12 -16.69 -17.28 -40.26
N VAL A 13 -15.96 -18.35 -40.59
CA VAL A 13 -14.92 -18.90 -39.72
C VAL A 13 -13.75 -17.93 -39.58
N GLY A 14 -13.30 -17.31 -40.67
CA GLY A 14 -12.21 -16.34 -40.64
C GLY A 14 -12.50 -15.12 -39.75
N THR A 15 -13.72 -14.59 -39.82
CA THR A 15 -14.11 -13.43 -38.99
C THR A 15 -14.24 -13.79 -37.51
N ILE A 16 -14.75 -14.98 -37.19
CA ILE A 16 -14.83 -15.47 -35.80
C ILE A 16 -13.43 -15.61 -35.19
N VAL A 17 -12.47 -16.18 -35.91
CA VAL A 17 -11.09 -16.34 -35.43
C VAL A 17 -10.45 -15.00 -35.13
N VAL A 18 -10.59 -14.02 -36.04
CA VAL A 18 -10.06 -12.67 -35.83
C VAL A 18 -10.70 -11.99 -34.62
N LEU A 19 -12.01 -12.16 -34.42
CA LEU A 19 -12.73 -11.57 -33.30
C LEU A 19 -12.24 -12.16 -31.96
N VAL A 20 -12.03 -13.48 -31.89
CA VAL A 20 -11.49 -14.15 -30.70
C VAL A 20 -10.05 -13.70 -30.41
N ILE A 21 -9.21 -13.55 -31.44
CA ILE A 21 -7.85 -13.04 -31.27
C ILE A 21 -7.87 -11.59 -30.78
N ALA A 22 -8.75 -10.75 -31.33
CA ALA A 22 -8.88 -9.35 -30.91
C ALA A 22 -9.32 -9.24 -29.44
N MET A 23 -10.30 -10.03 -29.00
CA MET A 23 -10.75 -10.04 -27.60
C MET A 23 -9.67 -10.55 -26.65
N SER A 24 -8.93 -11.59 -27.04
CA SER A 24 -7.84 -12.13 -26.21
C SER A 24 -6.66 -11.18 -26.10
N MET A 25 -6.27 -10.49 -27.17
CA MET A 25 -5.24 -9.44 -27.12
C MET A 25 -5.64 -8.25 -26.24
N LEU A 26 -6.92 -7.85 -26.27
CA LEU A 26 -7.41 -6.74 -25.44
C LEU A 26 -7.38 -7.08 -23.95
N ILE A 27 -7.76 -8.30 -23.57
CA ILE A 27 -7.69 -8.78 -22.18
C ILE A 27 -6.23 -8.86 -21.71
N LEU A 28 -5.34 -9.46 -22.51
CA LEU A 28 -3.90 -9.53 -22.19
C LEU A 28 -3.26 -8.15 -22.07
N GLY A 29 -3.62 -7.21 -22.95
CA GLY A 29 -3.17 -5.82 -22.86
C GLY A 29 -3.58 -5.16 -21.55
N LEU A 30 -4.84 -5.32 -21.13
CA LEU A 30 -5.32 -4.80 -19.84
C LEU A 30 -4.65 -5.46 -18.63
N VAL A 31 -4.40 -6.77 -18.69
CA VAL A 31 -3.68 -7.49 -17.62
C VAL A 31 -2.25 -6.97 -17.50
N LEU A 32 -1.54 -6.81 -18.61
CA LEU A 32 -0.16 -6.30 -18.63
C LEU A 32 -0.08 -4.86 -18.11
N VAL A 33 -1.01 -4.00 -18.53
CA VAL A 33 -1.12 -2.63 -18.00
C VAL A 33 -1.37 -2.65 -16.50
N ARG A 34 -2.27 -3.50 -16.00
CA ARG A 34 -2.52 -3.66 -14.55
C ARG A 34 -1.27 -4.14 -13.80
N THR A 35 -0.54 -5.12 -14.32
CA THR A 35 0.67 -5.65 -13.68
C THR A 35 1.80 -4.62 -13.57
N ILE A 36 1.93 -3.69 -14.53
CA ILE A 36 2.90 -2.59 -14.44
C ILE A 36 2.48 -1.58 -13.38
N PHE A 37 1.19 -1.23 -13.30
CA PHE A 37 0.71 -0.23 -12.35
C PHE A 37 0.68 -0.73 -10.89
N THR A 38 0.55 -2.04 -10.63
CA THR A 38 0.67 -2.59 -9.27
C THR A 38 2.12 -2.68 -8.77
N GLY A 39 3.12 -2.33 -9.59
CA GLY A 39 4.54 -2.32 -9.22
C GLY A 39 5.04 -0.99 -8.64
N SER A 40 4.23 0.06 -8.69
CA SER A 40 4.56 1.33 -8.04
C SER A 40 4.18 1.25 -6.58
N THR A 41 5.16 1.48 -5.69
CA THR A 41 4.90 1.90 -4.31
C THR A 41 3.84 3.02 -4.34
N GLU A 42 2.60 2.71 -3.96
CA GLU A 42 1.53 3.70 -3.87
C GLU A 42 1.85 4.60 -2.67
N SER A 43 2.50 5.73 -2.94
CA SER A 43 2.57 6.83 -1.98
C SER A 43 1.16 7.31 -1.68
N VAL A 44 0.77 7.29 -0.42
CA VAL A 44 -0.56 7.74 0.01
C VAL A 44 -0.47 9.24 0.32
N ASP A 45 -0.82 10.07 -0.66
CA ASP A 45 -0.82 11.54 -0.47
C ASP A 45 -2.02 12.03 0.36
N ALA A 46 -3.12 11.26 0.40
CA ALA A 46 -4.33 11.57 1.16
C ALA A 46 -5.12 10.32 1.56
N LEU A 47 -5.74 10.35 2.74
CA LEU A 47 -6.70 9.32 3.20
C LEU A 47 -8.03 9.50 2.47
N ASN A 48 -8.12 8.96 1.25
CA ASN A 48 -9.39 8.91 0.53
C ASN A 48 -10.13 7.59 0.81
N ASP A 49 -11.40 7.51 0.41
CA ASP A 49 -12.23 6.32 0.62
C ASP A 49 -11.64 5.07 -0.04
N LYS A 50 -10.85 5.21 -1.13
CA LYS A 50 -10.17 4.08 -1.78
C LYS A 50 -9.10 3.48 -0.87
N VAL A 51 -8.25 4.31 -0.27
CA VAL A 51 -7.19 3.91 0.67
C VAL A 51 -7.79 3.25 1.91
N LYS A 52 -8.87 3.84 2.47
CA LYS A 52 -9.59 3.24 3.60
C LYS A 52 -10.16 1.88 3.24
N ASN A 53 -10.86 1.77 2.11
CA ASN A 53 -11.44 0.51 1.65
C ASN A 53 -10.38 -0.57 1.39
N GLU A 54 -9.20 -0.19 0.90
CA GLU A 54 -8.10 -1.11 0.68
C GLU A 54 -7.53 -1.63 1.99
N ILE A 55 -7.28 -0.75 2.97
CA ILE A 55 -6.87 -1.14 4.33
C ILE A 55 -7.92 -2.04 4.98
N THR A 56 -9.22 -1.71 4.87
CA THR A 56 -10.31 -2.54 5.39
C THR A 56 -10.37 -3.91 4.70
N SER A 57 -10.11 -3.97 3.39
CA SER A 57 -10.02 -5.23 2.64
C SER A 57 -8.84 -6.08 3.11
N LEU A 58 -7.70 -5.46 3.39
CA LEU A 58 -6.53 -6.15 3.94
C LEU A 58 -6.80 -6.69 5.34
N PHE A 59 -7.57 -6.01 6.18
CA PHE A 59 -8.03 -6.53 7.47
C PHE A 59 -8.96 -7.74 7.38
N ALA A 60 -9.70 -7.88 6.28
CA ALA A 60 -10.55 -9.04 6.03
C ALA A 60 -9.76 -10.24 5.48
N GLN A 61 -8.63 -9.99 4.82
CA GLN A 61 -7.78 -11.03 4.21
C GLN A 61 -6.66 -11.50 5.13
N GLU A 62 -6.05 -10.57 5.86
CA GLU A 62 -5.01 -10.83 6.84
C GLU A 62 -5.62 -10.74 8.23
N ASP A 63 -5.58 -11.84 8.99
CA ASP A 63 -6.04 -11.91 10.38
C ASP A 63 -5.08 -11.17 11.32
N LYS A 64 -4.92 -9.86 11.07
CA LYS A 64 -4.03 -8.94 11.77
C LYS A 64 -4.84 -7.77 12.33
N ASN A 65 -4.31 -7.17 13.39
CA ASN A 65 -4.92 -6.01 14.05
C ASN A 65 -4.31 -4.68 13.58
N VAL A 66 -3.17 -4.75 12.90
CA VAL A 66 -2.47 -3.59 12.34
C VAL A 66 -2.08 -3.91 10.90
N ILE A 67 -2.48 -3.02 9.98
CA ILE A 67 -2.17 -3.12 8.56
C ILE A 67 -1.39 -1.88 8.14
N VAL A 68 -0.40 -2.10 7.28
CA VAL A 68 0.38 -1.02 6.67
C VAL A 68 0.13 -1.13 5.17
N MET A 69 -0.42 -0.08 4.59
CA MET A 69 -0.69 -0.01 3.16
C MET A 69 0.62 0.32 2.43
N LEU A 70 1.31 -0.74 2.03
CA LEU A 70 2.48 -0.70 1.18
C LEU A 70 2.40 -1.85 0.17
N GLY A 71 3.05 -1.68 -0.99
CA GLY A 71 3.13 -2.71 -2.01
C GLY A 71 3.78 -4.01 -1.52
N SER A 72 3.87 -5.01 -2.39
CA SER A 72 4.33 -6.35 -2.01
C SER A 72 5.69 -6.33 -1.31
N GLY A 73 5.73 -6.82 -0.07
CA GLY A 73 6.94 -6.90 0.75
C GLY A 73 7.13 -5.77 1.78
N ASN A 74 6.11 -4.96 2.07
CA ASN A 74 6.16 -3.89 3.08
C ASN A 74 7.37 -2.97 2.91
N THR A 75 7.79 -2.73 1.66
CA THR A 75 9.01 -2.00 1.36
C THR A 75 8.66 -0.71 0.63
N LEU A 76 8.94 0.41 1.29
CA LEU A 76 8.81 1.76 0.77
C LEU A 76 10.11 2.17 0.09
N LYS A 77 10.08 2.29 -1.24
CA LYS A 77 11.18 2.83 -2.04
C LYS A 77 10.98 4.33 -2.17
N ILE A 78 11.88 5.12 -1.59
CA ILE A 78 11.81 6.58 -1.57
C ILE A 78 13.04 7.20 -2.22
N LYS A 79 12.82 8.26 -2.99
CA LYS A 79 13.88 9.11 -3.52
C LYS A 79 14.10 10.28 -2.56
N PRO A 80 15.35 10.72 -2.31
CA PRO A 80 15.60 11.90 -1.50
C PRO A 80 14.91 13.15 -2.06
N GLY A 81 14.33 13.98 -1.19
CA GLY A 81 13.73 15.28 -1.53
C GLY A 81 12.20 15.30 -1.54
N GLU A 82 11.53 14.23 -1.95
CA GLU A 82 10.06 14.19 -2.06
C GLU A 82 9.41 13.55 -0.82
N PRO A 83 8.41 14.20 -0.20
CA PRO A 83 7.64 13.59 0.88
C PRO A 83 6.74 12.49 0.33
N ILE A 84 6.67 11.36 1.04
CA ILE A 84 5.79 10.24 0.75
C ILE A 84 4.98 9.91 2.00
N GLY A 85 3.68 9.67 1.83
CA GLY A 85 2.83 9.14 2.90
C GLY A 85 2.72 7.62 2.86
N VAL A 86 2.76 7.01 4.05
CA VAL A 86 2.47 5.59 4.26
C VAL A 86 1.17 5.48 5.05
N GLY A 87 0.14 4.89 4.43
CA GLY A 87 -1.13 4.65 5.10
C GLY A 87 -1.00 3.53 6.13
N ILE A 88 -1.48 3.77 7.34
CA ILE A 88 -1.57 2.75 8.39
C ILE A 88 -3.01 2.63 8.86
N GLY A 89 -3.39 1.40 9.19
CA GLY A 89 -4.67 1.05 9.78
C GLY A 89 -4.47 0.28 11.08
N ALA A 90 -5.33 0.52 12.06
CA ALA A 90 -5.42 -0.31 13.26
C ALA A 90 -6.89 -0.61 13.61
N ARG A 91 -7.14 -1.78 14.17
CA ARG A 91 -8.43 -2.17 14.74
C ARG A 91 -8.23 -2.84 16.09
N HIS A 92 -9.26 -2.84 16.94
CA HIS A 92 -9.18 -3.61 18.17
C HIS A 92 -9.10 -5.12 17.88
N PRO A 93 -8.32 -5.88 18.68
CA PRO A 93 -8.21 -7.33 18.56
C PRO A 93 -9.53 -8.07 18.83
N ASP A 94 -10.44 -7.46 19.59
CA ASP A 94 -11.75 -8.01 19.93
C ASP A 94 -12.86 -7.62 18.93
N GLY A 95 -12.53 -6.80 17.91
CA GLY A 95 -13.49 -6.29 16.94
C GLY A 95 -14.47 -5.26 17.52
N SER A 96 -14.19 -4.70 18.70
CA SER A 96 -15.00 -3.63 19.28
C SER A 96 -15.01 -2.35 18.43
N GLU A 97 -16.08 -1.57 18.58
CA GLU A 97 -16.21 -0.28 17.93
C GLU A 97 -15.27 0.76 18.57
N ILE A 98 -14.66 1.56 17.71
CA ILE A 98 -13.78 2.66 18.05
C ILE A 98 -14.66 3.90 18.24
N THR A 99 -14.64 4.41 19.46
CA THR A 99 -15.47 5.54 19.89
C THR A 99 -14.72 6.87 19.79
N SER A 100 -13.38 6.83 19.83
CA SER A 100 -12.52 8.00 19.75
C SER A 100 -11.19 7.69 19.06
N ARG A 101 -10.58 8.74 18.50
CA ARG A 101 -9.21 8.73 17.92
C ARG A 101 -8.12 8.40 18.94
N SER A 102 -8.44 8.51 20.22
CA SER A 102 -7.55 8.25 21.35
C SER A 102 -7.65 6.83 21.89
N ASP A 103 -8.57 6.00 21.38
CA ASP A 103 -8.77 4.64 21.88
C ASP A 103 -7.54 3.79 21.59
N LEU A 104 -6.96 3.95 20.40
CA LEU A 104 -5.65 3.40 20.05
C LEU A 104 -4.68 4.52 19.71
N THR A 105 -3.43 4.30 20.06
CA THR A 105 -2.31 5.16 19.71
C THR A 105 -1.23 4.33 19.03
N TYR A 106 -0.47 4.94 18.12
CA TYR A 106 0.63 4.27 17.47
C TYR A 106 1.95 4.97 17.80
N SER A 107 3.02 4.18 17.83
CA SER A 107 4.37 4.69 18.01
C SER A 107 5.30 4.07 16.97
N LEU A 108 6.26 4.89 16.52
CA LEU A 108 7.27 4.48 15.55
C LEU A 108 8.59 4.23 16.28
N SER A 109 9.15 3.05 16.05
CA SER A 109 10.46 2.67 16.58
C SER A 109 11.40 2.20 15.48
N GLN A 110 12.70 2.41 15.71
CA GLN A 110 13.72 2.03 14.75
C GLN A 110 14.02 0.53 14.91
N GLY A 111 13.84 -0.22 13.82
CA GLY A 111 14.24 -1.62 13.73
C GLY A 111 15.69 -1.78 13.25
N THR A 112 15.97 -2.92 12.63
CA THR A 112 17.27 -3.20 12.02
C THR A 112 17.46 -2.44 10.71
N GLY A 113 18.64 -1.83 10.52
CA GLY A 113 18.96 -1.10 9.31
C GLY A 113 20.36 -0.52 9.30
N ASN A 114 20.72 0.11 8.19
CA ASN A 114 22.02 0.77 7.99
C ASN A 114 21.89 2.27 7.65
N CYS A 115 20.71 2.84 7.80
CA CYS A 115 20.52 4.29 7.65
C CYS A 115 21.05 5.00 8.90
N ALA A 116 21.84 6.05 8.68
CA ALA A 116 22.18 7.01 9.73
C ALA A 116 21.00 7.97 9.94
N ASP A 117 20.71 8.29 11.19
CA ASP A 117 19.72 9.31 11.59
C ASP A 117 18.31 9.13 11.00
N THR A 118 17.75 7.92 11.04
CA THR A 118 16.43 7.63 10.46
C THR A 118 15.29 8.47 11.03
N GLU A 119 15.43 8.97 12.26
CA GLU A 119 14.43 9.83 12.90
C GLU A 119 14.17 11.10 12.09
N ARG A 120 15.19 11.59 11.37
CA ARG A 120 15.09 12.80 10.54
C ARG A 120 14.31 12.58 9.25
N PHE A 121 14.02 11.33 8.90
CA PHE A 121 13.22 11.01 7.72
C PHE A 121 11.74 11.20 7.98
N PHE A 122 11.29 11.26 9.23
CA PHE A 122 9.88 11.35 9.56
C PHE A 122 9.47 12.80 9.77
N ILE A 123 8.38 13.21 9.13
CA ILE A 123 7.68 14.45 9.46
C ILE A 123 6.75 14.20 10.65
N THR A 124 6.12 13.02 10.69
CA THR A 124 5.35 12.52 11.84
C THR A 124 6.26 12.30 13.05
N GLU A 125 5.78 12.56 14.28
CA GLU A 125 6.59 12.45 15.50
C GLU A 125 7.12 11.01 15.70
N PHE A 126 8.44 10.85 15.68
CA PHE A 126 9.11 9.57 15.91
C PHE A 126 9.28 9.30 17.41
N LYS A 127 9.14 8.04 17.85
CA LYS A 127 9.24 7.61 19.28
C LYS A 127 8.24 8.24 20.25
N LYS A 128 7.16 8.86 19.76
CA LYS A 128 6.08 9.40 20.59
C LYS A 128 4.76 8.75 20.22
N SER A 129 3.97 8.40 21.22
CA SER A 129 2.65 7.84 21.00
C SER A 129 1.73 8.92 20.42
N THR A 130 1.21 8.65 19.23
CA THR A 130 0.40 9.60 18.45
C THR A 130 -0.98 8.98 18.18
N SER A 131 -2.01 9.82 18.26
CA SER A 131 -3.38 9.42 17.90
C SER A 131 -3.54 9.34 16.39
N PHE A 132 -4.48 8.52 15.93
CA PHE A 132 -4.76 8.40 14.50
C PHE A 132 -5.52 9.64 13.97
N ASP A 133 -5.33 9.93 12.68
CA ASP A 133 -5.89 11.13 12.03
C ASP A 133 -7.40 10.98 11.82
N GLU A 134 -7.84 9.77 11.46
CA GLU A 134 -9.23 9.44 11.14
C GLU A 134 -9.64 8.10 11.73
N PHE A 135 -10.95 7.91 11.93
CA PHE A 135 -11.52 6.65 12.38
C PHE A 135 -12.86 6.42 11.68
N ASP A 136 -13.19 5.15 11.44
CA ASP A 136 -14.47 4.72 10.91
C ASP A 136 -14.88 3.43 11.64
N GLN A 137 -15.98 3.52 12.39
CA GLN A 137 -16.66 2.45 13.12
C GLN A 137 -15.74 1.55 13.96
N SER A 138 -15.00 0.63 13.33
CA SER A 138 -14.12 -0.36 13.98
C SER A 138 -12.64 -0.22 13.61
N SER A 139 -12.26 0.78 12.80
CA SER A 139 -10.90 0.96 12.28
C SER A 139 -10.41 2.41 12.40
N LEU A 140 -9.15 2.57 12.78
CA LEU A 140 -8.41 3.83 12.84
C LEU A 140 -7.44 3.91 11.67
N PHE A 141 -7.27 5.10 11.10
CA PHE A 141 -6.44 5.35 9.93
C PHE A 141 -5.56 6.57 10.15
N SER A 142 -4.30 6.49 9.73
CA SER A 142 -3.36 7.62 9.77
C SER A 142 -2.36 7.51 8.63
N ILE A 143 -1.74 8.64 8.26
CA ILE A 143 -0.65 8.66 7.28
C ILE A 143 0.64 9.02 8.00
N ILE A 144 1.61 8.12 7.93
CA ILE A 144 2.99 8.42 8.34
C ILE A 144 3.66 9.14 7.17
N GLN A 145 4.00 10.41 7.37
CA GLN A 145 4.71 11.19 6.37
C GLN A 145 6.22 11.03 6.53
N VAL A 146 6.88 10.58 5.47
CA VAL A 146 8.32 10.35 5.39
C VAL A 146 8.91 11.26 4.33
N ARG A 147 9.92 12.04 4.68
CA ARG A 147 10.72 12.86 3.77
C ARG A 147 12.20 12.63 4.06
N VAL A 148 12.86 11.95 3.14
CA VAL A 148 14.31 11.72 3.22
C VAL A 148 15.06 12.97 2.75
N PRO A 149 15.97 13.55 3.56
CA PRO A 149 16.77 14.70 3.17
C PRO A 149 17.62 14.44 1.93
N GLU A 150 17.82 15.46 1.10
CA GLU A 150 18.77 15.38 -0.01
C GLU A 150 20.19 15.08 0.49
N GLY A 151 20.95 14.31 -0.28
CA GLY A 151 22.30 13.87 0.11
C GLY A 151 22.35 12.66 1.03
N THR A 152 21.20 12.07 1.39
CA THR A 152 21.16 10.80 2.12
C THR A 152 21.74 9.67 1.26
N ALA A 153 22.67 8.90 1.81
CA ALA A 153 23.26 7.75 1.15
C ALA A 153 22.23 6.63 0.96
N VAL A 154 22.45 5.76 -0.03
CA VAL A 154 21.62 4.57 -0.25
C VAL A 154 21.67 3.70 1.00
N CYS A 155 20.51 3.48 1.60
CA CYS A 155 20.38 2.74 2.84
C CYS A 155 19.01 2.05 2.92
N ASN A 156 18.93 1.05 3.78
CA ASN A 156 17.73 0.32 4.12
C ASN A 156 17.52 0.38 5.64
N GLN A 157 16.32 0.76 6.06
CA GLN A 157 15.94 0.77 7.46
C GLN A 157 14.58 0.16 7.68
N LYS A 158 14.51 -0.84 8.55
CA LYS A 158 13.25 -1.37 9.06
C LYS A 158 12.67 -0.43 10.12
N ILE A 159 11.40 -0.15 10.01
CA ILE A 159 10.61 0.67 10.93
C ILE A 159 9.52 -0.20 11.50
N LEU A 160 9.41 -0.20 12.81
CA LEU A 160 8.39 -0.92 13.55
C LEU A 160 7.30 0.07 13.93
N ILE A 161 6.05 -0.35 13.79
CA ILE A 161 4.87 0.40 14.19
C ILE A 161 4.23 -0.43 15.28
N ASP A 162 4.24 0.09 16.50
CA ASP A 162 3.61 -0.53 17.66
C ASP A 162 2.34 0.24 17.99
N VAL A 163 1.21 -0.47 18.03
CA VAL A 163 -0.10 0.10 18.38
C VAL A 163 -0.43 -0.28 19.81
N SER A 164 -0.73 0.73 20.62
CA SER A 164 -1.07 0.60 22.02
C SER A 164 -2.49 1.08 22.28
N ASP A 165 -3.19 0.39 23.17
CA ASP A 165 -4.49 0.84 23.71
C ASP A 165 -4.31 2.06 24.64
N SER A 166 -5.42 2.70 25.01
CA SER A 166 -5.56 3.73 26.03
C SER A 166 -4.82 3.43 27.35
N ASN A 167 -4.65 2.15 27.70
CA ASN A 167 -3.91 1.69 28.87
C ASN A 167 -2.38 1.61 28.68
N GLY A 168 -1.89 1.87 27.47
CA GLY A 168 -0.47 1.75 27.09
C GLY A 168 0.00 0.33 26.83
N GLU A 169 -0.92 -0.65 26.76
CA GLU A 169 -0.60 -2.03 26.39
C GLU A 169 -0.53 -2.19 24.87
N ILE A 170 0.54 -2.84 24.38
CA ILE A 170 0.73 -3.08 22.95
C ILE A 170 -0.22 -4.19 22.50
N ILE A 171 -1.22 -3.82 21.71
CA ILE A 171 -2.25 -4.75 21.20
C ILE A 171 -1.85 -5.40 19.87
N GLY A 172 -0.86 -4.83 19.19
CA GLY A 172 -0.40 -5.32 17.91
C GLY A 172 0.69 -4.43 17.33
N GLY A 173 1.45 -4.99 16.40
CA GLY A 173 2.49 -4.26 15.72
C GLY A 173 2.62 -4.71 14.27
N SER A 174 3.08 -3.80 13.44
CA SER A 174 3.44 -4.07 12.06
C SER A 174 4.80 -3.45 11.75
N PHE A 175 5.30 -3.66 10.55
CA PHE A 175 6.58 -3.10 10.14
C PHE A 175 6.59 -2.78 8.66
N PHE A 176 7.45 -1.84 8.31
CA PHE A 176 7.81 -1.58 6.93
C PHE A 176 9.30 -1.28 6.81
N ASN A 177 9.87 -1.54 5.64
CA ASN A 177 11.25 -1.26 5.31
C ASN A 177 11.29 0.00 4.44
N ILE A 178 12.15 0.94 4.77
CA ILE A 178 12.46 2.10 3.93
C ILE A 178 13.72 1.77 3.15
N GLU A 179 13.63 1.81 1.83
CA GLU A 179 14.77 1.68 0.92
C GLU A 179 15.00 3.04 0.25
N VAL A 180 16.09 3.71 0.62
CA VAL A 180 16.48 4.99 0.05
C VAL A 180 17.26 4.74 -1.23
N GLY A 181 16.67 5.12 -2.36
CA GLY A 181 17.33 5.05 -3.67
C GLY A 181 18.38 6.15 -3.85
N LYS A 182 19.25 6.01 -4.86
CA LYS A 182 20.18 7.10 -5.23
C LYS A 182 19.37 8.32 -5.68
N SER A 183 19.66 9.48 -5.10
CA SER A 183 19.39 10.77 -5.74
C SER A 183 20.27 10.83 -6.99
N GLY A 184 19.67 10.73 -8.18
CA GLY A 184 20.43 10.67 -9.43
C GLY A 184 19.57 10.78 -10.68
N PHE A 185 19.67 11.95 -11.31
CA PHE A 185 19.41 12.32 -12.71
C PHE A 185 19.11 11.15 -13.68
N PHE A 186 17.88 11.11 -14.18
CA PHE A 186 17.58 10.79 -15.57
C PHE A 186 16.81 11.98 -16.15
#